data_AF-A0A7Y2IVH1-F1
#
_entry.id   AF-A0A7Y2IVH1-F1
#
_cell.length_a   1.000
_cell.length_b   1.000
_cell.length_c   1.000
_cell.angle_alpha   90.00
_cell.angle_beta   90.00
_cell.angle_gamma   90.00
#
_symmetry.space_group_name_H-M   'P 1'
#
loop_
_entity.id
_entity.type
_entity.pdbx_description
1 polymer ?
#
loop_
_entity_poly.entity_id
_entity_poly.type
_entity_poly.pdbx_seq_one_letter_code
_entity_poly.pdbx_strand_id
1 'polypeptide(L)'
;MSDITELERRITAALDRIGAGVEAMSTADDGGLAEALEAERMANAQLEERVRAIKQTQETTLARLEAEVAALRQAVADTDADLQQVRSVNASLRASNAKLREANAAGLADASLVNDAMEAELSALRAARDADRAEIDRVLGTLEPVLTEAANA
;
A
#
# COMPACT_ATOMS: atom_id res chain seq x y z
N MET A 1 57.55 72.10 6.48
CA MET A 1 56.76 72.10 5.23
C MET A 1 57.01 70.84 4.39
N SER A 2 58.25 70.34 4.25
CA SER A 2 58.56 69.10 3.51
C SER A 2 58.00 67.80 4.13
N ASP A 3 57.88 67.70 5.45
CA ASP A 3 57.36 66.47 6.09
C ASP A 3 55.85 66.30 5.89
N ILE A 4 55.11 67.41 5.83
CA ILE A 4 53.66 67.41 5.60
C ILE A 4 53.37 66.92 4.17
N THR A 5 54.12 67.40 3.18
CA THR A 5 53.96 66.96 1.78
C THR A 5 54.32 65.49 1.58
N GLU A 6 55.30 64.95 2.32
CA GLU A 6 55.64 63.53 2.23
C GLU A 6 54.60 62.65 2.95
N LEU A 7 54.04 63.12 4.06
CA LEU A 7 52.92 62.45 4.74
C LEU A 7 51.66 62.45 3.85
N GLU A 8 51.33 63.56 3.21
CA GLU A 8 50.24 63.66 2.24
C GLU A 8 50.43 62.67 1.08
N ARG A 9 51.63 62.64 0.47
CA ARG A 9 51.96 61.69 -0.61
C ARG A 9 51.81 60.24 -0.17
N ARG A 10 52.22 59.90 1.05
CA ARG A 10 52.09 58.55 1.62
C ARG A 10 50.64 58.20 1.94
N ILE A 11 49.84 59.15 2.42
CA ILE A 11 48.41 58.95 2.69
C ILE A 11 47.68 58.72 1.38
N THR A 12 47.91 59.53 0.35
CA THR A 12 47.30 59.32 -0.97
C THR A 12 47.66 57.95 -1.54
N ALA A 13 48.93 57.55 -1.51
CA ALA A 13 49.34 56.24 -1.98
C ALA A 13 48.76 55.08 -1.16
N ALA A 14 48.55 55.27 0.15
CA ALA A 14 47.89 54.29 1.00
C ALA A 14 46.38 54.19 0.70
N LEU A 15 45.71 55.32 0.47
CA LEU A 15 44.30 55.38 0.08
C LEU A 15 44.06 54.75 -1.29
N ASP A 16 44.94 55.02 -2.27
CA ASP A 16 44.87 54.40 -3.60
C ASP A 16 45.04 52.88 -3.51
N ARG A 17 45.97 52.41 -2.67
CA ARG A 17 46.17 50.98 -2.43
C ARG A 17 44.98 50.33 -1.73
N ILE A 18 44.35 51.02 -0.78
CA ILE A 18 43.14 50.56 -0.12
C ILE A 18 41.97 50.52 -1.11
N GLY A 19 41.82 51.54 -1.96
CA GLY A 19 40.82 51.60 -3.02
C GLY A 19 40.95 50.43 -3.99
N ALA A 20 42.16 50.18 -4.50
CA ALA A 20 42.44 49.03 -5.36
C ALA A 20 42.22 47.68 -4.65
N GLY A 21 42.52 47.59 -3.35
CA GLY A 21 42.26 46.39 -2.55
C GLY A 21 40.77 46.12 -2.34
N VAL A 22 39.96 47.16 -2.13
CA VAL A 22 38.50 47.05 -1.98
C VAL A 22 37.84 46.68 -3.30
N GLU A 23 38.27 47.26 -4.42
CA GLU A 23 37.78 46.90 -5.75
C GLU A 23 38.12 45.45 -6.13
N ALA A 24 39.35 45.01 -5.81
CA ALA A 24 39.75 43.62 -6.02
C ALA A 24 38.93 42.64 -5.16
N MET A 25 38.64 43.00 -3.90
CA MET A 25 37.83 42.16 -3.01
C MET A 25 36.34 42.13 -3.41
N SER A 26 35.82 43.23 -3.96
CA SER A 26 34.45 43.29 -4.50
C SER A 26 34.28 42.49 -5.80
N THR A 27 35.35 42.24 -6.55
CA THR A 27 35.32 41.54 -7.84
C THR A 27 35.73 40.07 -7.74
N ALA A 28 36.41 39.66 -6.68
CA ALA A 28 37.03 38.34 -6.57
C ALA A 28 36.10 37.18 -6.16
N ASP A 29 34.84 37.39 -5.78
CA ASP A 29 34.03 36.28 -5.25
C ASP A 29 32.50 36.37 -5.49
N ASP A 30 31.92 37.56 -5.64
CA ASP A 30 30.45 37.69 -5.67
C ASP A 30 29.79 37.07 -6.92
N GLY A 31 30.40 37.17 -8.10
CA GLY A 31 29.80 36.66 -9.34
C GLY A 31 29.79 35.13 -9.42
N GLY A 32 30.89 34.48 -9.06
CA GLY A 32 31.02 33.02 -9.09
C GLY A 32 30.25 32.34 -7.96
N LEU A 33 30.21 32.94 -6.77
CA LEU A 33 29.39 32.46 -5.66
C LEU A 33 27.89 32.61 -5.95
N ALA A 34 27.47 33.72 -6.58
CA ALA A 34 26.08 33.89 -6.98
C ALA A 34 25.62 32.85 -8.01
N GLU A 35 26.46 32.56 -9.01
CA GLU A 35 26.17 31.53 -10.01
C GLU A 35 26.14 30.12 -9.40
N ALA A 36 27.09 29.80 -8.51
CA ALA A 36 27.10 28.52 -7.80
C ALA A 36 25.89 28.35 -6.87
N LEU A 37 25.47 29.41 -6.18
CA LEU A 37 24.28 29.43 -5.33
C LEU A 37 23.01 29.22 -6.17
N GLU A 38 22.91 29.86 -7.34
CA GLU A 38 21.77 29.67 -8.23
C GLU A 38 21.74 28.24 -8.79
N ALA A 39 22.88 27.68 -9.17
CA ALA A 39 22.99 26.29 -9.60
C ALA A 39 22.59 25.30 -8.49
N GLU A 40 23.00 25.54 -7.25
CA GLU A 40 22.64 24.72 -6.10
C GLU A 40 21.14 24.82 -5.79
N ARG A 41 20.56 26.02 -5.82
CA ARG A 41 19.10 26.22 -5.66
C ARG A 41 18.30 25.50 -6.73
N MET A 42 18.73 25.55 -7.98
CA MET A 42 18.08 24.84 -9.08
C MET A 42 18.17 23.32 -8.91
N ALA A 43 19.34 22.81 -8.49
CA ALA A 43 19.51 21.39 -8.19
C ALA A 43 18.64 20.94 -7.01
N ASN A 44 18.55 21.78 -5.96
CA ASN A 44 17.74 21.51 -4.78
C ASN A 44 16.25 21.48 -5.12
N ALA A 45 15.75 22.46 -5.89
CA ALA A 45 14.37 22.48 -6.37
C ALA A 45 14.01 21.23 -7.19
N GLN A 46 14.91 20.77 -8.07
CA GLN A 46 14.71 19.53 -8.83
C GLN A 46 14.69 18.28 -7.93
N LEU A 47 15.53 18.23 -6.90
CA LEU A 47 15.55 17.14 -5.94
C LEU A 47 14.28 17.13 -5.08
N GLU A 48 13.81 18.29 -4.62
CA GLU A 48 12.56 18.43 -3.88
C GLU A 48 11.36 17.96 -4.71
N GLU A 49 11.31 18.34 -5.99
CA GLU A 49 10.27 17.88 -6.91
C GLU A 49 10.31 16.36 -7.11
N ARG A 50 11.49 15.79 -7.32
CA ARG A 50 11.67 14.33 -7.43
C ARG A 50 11.25 13.61 -6.17
N VAL A 51 11.66 14.11 -5.00
CA VAL A 51 11.26 13.54 -3.70
C VAL A 51 9.75 13.62 -3.52
N ARG A 52 9.12 14.72 -3.91
CA ARG A 52 7.67 14.89 -3.86
C ARG A 52 6.95 13.89 -4.77
N ALA A 53 7.41 13.74 -6.01
CA ALA A 53 6.86 12.77 -6.95
C ALA A 53 7.00 11.34 -6.43
N ILE A 54 8.17 10.96 -5.92
CA ILE A 54 8.41 9.63 -5.33
C ILE A 54 7.48 9.41 -4.13
N LYS A 55 7.36 10.38 -3.23
CA LYS A 55 6.46 10.28 -2.07
C LYS A 55 5.01 10.08 -2.51
N GLN A 56 4.53 10.84 -3.49
CA GLN A 56 3.18 10.69 -4.01
C GLN A 56 2.94 9.30 -4.63
N THR A 57 3.89 8.79 -5.41
CA THR A 57 3.81 7.43 -5.96
C THR A 57 3.84 6.37 -4.87
N GLN A 58 4.69 6.54 -3.85
CA GLN A 58 4.77 5.63 -2.70
C GLN A 58 3.49 5.63 -1.88
N GLU A 59 2.92 6.80 -1.56
CA GLU A 59 1.65 6.92 -0.85
C GLU A 59 0.52 6.24 -1.62
N THR A 60 0.45 6.44 -2.93
CA THR A 60 -0.54 5.79 -3.80
C THR A 60 -0.37 4.27 -3.81
N THR A 61 0.88 3.79 -3.91
CA THR A 61 1.18 2.35 -3.93
C THR A 61 0.92 1.71 -2.58
N LEU A 62 1.27 2.37 -1.47
CA LEU A 62 1.01 1.91 -0.11
C LEU A 62 -0.50 1.82 0.14
N ALA A 63 -1.27 2.86 -0.21
CA ALA A 63 -2.72 2.83 -0.08
C ALA A 63 -3.35 1.68 -0.87
N ARG A 64 -2.86 1.40 -2.08
CA ARG A 64 -3.30 0.25 -2.89
C ARG A 64 -2.98 -1.08 -2.21
N LEU A 65 -1.74 -1.26 -1.73
CA LEU A 65 -1.32 -2.49 -1.05
C LEU A 65 -2.08 -2.70 0.26
N GLU A 66 -2.32 -1.64 1.04
CA GLU A 66 -3.10 -1.71 2.28
C GLU A 66 -4.54 -2.15 2.00
N ALA A 67 -5.17 -1.61 0.95
CA ALA A 67 -6.50 -2.04 0.51
C ALA A 67 -6.50 -3.52 0.05
N GLU A 68 -5.49 -3.95 -0.69
CA GLU A 68 -5.34 -5.33 -1.15
C GLU A 68 -5.17 -6.31 0.03
N VAL A 69 -4.31 -5.97 1.00
CA VAL A 69 -4.12 -6.76 2.22
C VAL A 69 -5.41 -6.83 3.05
N ALA A 70 -6.16 -5.73 3.16
CA ALA A 70 -7.44 -5.73 3.85
C ALA A 70 -8.46 -6.65 3.16
N ALA A 71 -8.55 -6.59 1.83
CA ALA A 71 -9.42 -7.46 1.04
C ALA A 71 -9.04 -8.95 1.18
N LEU A 72 -7.74 -9.28 1.12
CA LEU A 72 -7.26 -10.65 1.29
C LEU A 72 -7.56 -11.19 2.69
N ARG A 73 -7.39 -10.38 3.74
CA ARG A 73 -7.74 -10.76 5.11
C ARG A 73 -9.22 -11.06 5.26
N GLN A 74 -10.08 -10.26 4.63
CA GLN A 74 -11.52 -10.51 4.62
C GLN A 74 -11.85 -11.81 3.89
N ALA A 75 -11.28 -12.04 2.71
CA ALA A 75 -11.51 -13.26 1.94
C ALA A 75 -11.09 -14.53 2.70
N VAL A 76 -9.99 -14.48 3.46
CA VAL A 76 -9.56 -15.58 4.35
C VAL A 76 -10.59 -15.81 5.46
N ALA A 77 -11.06 -14.75 6.12
CA ALA A 77 -12.06 -14.86 7.18
C ALA A 77 -13.39 -15.45 6.67
N ASP A 78 -13.83 -15.04 5.49
CA ASP A 78 -15.05 -15.56 4.86
C ASP A 78 -14.90 -17.04 4.50
N THR A 79 -13.75 -17.42 3.92
CA THR A 79 -13.45 -18.83 3.58
C THR A 79 -13.38 -19.71 4.83
N ASP A 80 -12.81 -19.22 5.92
CA ASP A 80 -12.78 -19.92 7.20
C ASP A 80 -14.20 -20.13 7.75
N ALA A 81 -15.08 -19.12 7.64
CA ALA A 81 -16.47 -19.24 8.05
C ALA A 81 -17.22 -20.30 7.23
N ASP A 82 -17.06 -20.28 5.90
CA ASP A 82 -17.64 -21.27 4.98
C ASP A 82 -17.16 -22.69 5.33
N LEU A 83 -15.85 -22.86 5.58
CA LEU A 83 -15.26 -24.15 5.97
C LEU A 83 -15.82 -24.67 7.30
N GLN A 84 -15.98 -23.79 8.30
CA GLN A 84 -16.57 -24.17 9.59
C GLN A 84 -18.04 -24.59 9.43
N GLN A 85 -18.79 -23.90 8.59
CA GLN A 85 -20.18 -24.24 8.29
C GLN A 85 -20.27 -25.63 7.63
N VAL A 86 -19.48 -25.88 6.59
CA VAL A 86 -19.46 -27.19 5.90
C VAL A 86 -19.04 -28.31 6.87
N ARG A 87 -18.06 -28.07 7.76
CA ARG A 87 -17.63 -29.03 8.79
C ARG A 87 -18.75 -29.34 9.79
N SER A 88 -19.43 -28.31 10.29
CA SER A 88 -20.55 -28.44 11.23
C SER A 88 -21.67 -29.29 10.63
N VAL A 89 -22.06 -28.99 9.39
CA VAL A 89 -23.14 -29.73 8.74
C VAL A 89 -22.73 -31.17 8.40
N ASN A 90 -21.48 -31.41 7.99
CA ASN A 90 -20.96 -32.78 7.81
C ASN A 90 -20.96 -33.58 9.13
N ALA A 91 -20.66 -32.94 10.27
CA ALA A 91 -20.73 -33.60 11.57
C ALA A 91 -22.17 -34.02 11.91
N SER A 92 -23.13 -33.13 11.69
CA SER A 92 -24.57 -33.43 11.87
C SER A 92 -25.03 -34.57 10.95
N LEU A 93 -24.62 -34.57 9.69
CA LEU A 93 -24.95 -35.64 8.74
C LEU A 93 -24.36 -36.99 9.16
N ARG A 94 -23.11 -37.02 9.63
CA ARG A 94 -22.47 -38.25 10.17
C ARG A 94 -23.19 -38.76 11.41
N ALA A 95 -23.57 -37.87 12.33
CA ALA A 95 -24.33 -38.23 13.52
C ALA A 95 -25.70 -38.82 13.15
N SER A 96 -26.41 -38.22 12.20
CA SER A 96 -27.71 -38.71 11.73
C SER A 96 -27.58 -40.08 11.04
N ASN A 97 -26.57 -40.26 10.19
CA ASN A 97 -26.25 -41.57 9.59
C ASN A 97 -25.93 -42.65 10.63
N ALA A 98 -25.23 -42.30 11.72
CA ALA A 98 -24.95 -43.25 12.80
C ALA A 98 -26.24 -43.70 13.50
N LYS A 99 -27.14 -42.77 13.82
CA LYS A 99 -28.46 -43.07 14.42
C LYS A 99 -29.32 -43.95 13.52
N LEU A 100 -29.35 -43.66 12.21
CA LEU A 100 -30.06 -44.50 11.24
C LEU A 100 -29.51 -45.93 11.18
N ARG A 101 -28.19 -46.09 11.22
CA ARG A 101 -27.56 -47.43 11.22
C ARG A 101 -27.87 -48.19 12.49
N GLU A 102 -27.84 -47.53 13.65
CA GLU A 102 -28.19 -48.13 14.93
C GLU A 102 -29.66 -48.57 14.96
N ALA A 103 -30.58 -47.71 14.52
CA ALA A 103 -32.00 -47.99 14.43
C ALA A 103 -32.32 -49.15 13.48
N ASN A 104 -31.67 -49.17 12.30
CA ASN A 104 -31.78 -50.29 11.36
C ASN A 104 -31.22 -51.60 11.93
N ALA A 105 -30.09 -51.56 12.62
CA ALA A 105 -29.51 -52.74 13.28
C ALA A 105 -30.40 -53.28 14.41
N ALA A 106 -31.12 -52.40 15.10
CA ALA A 106 -32.11 -52.77 16.11
C ALA A 106 -33.45 -53.24 15.52
N GLY A 107 -33.64 -53.19 14.19
CA GLY A 107 -34.92 -53.48 13.54
C GLY A 107 -36.01 -52.44 13.81
N LEU A 108 -35.64 -51.28 14.36
CA LEU A 108 -36.51 -50.17 14.72
C LEU A 108 -36.43 -49.09 13.63
N ALA A 109 -36.92 -49.40 12.44
CA ALA A 109 -37.04 -48.41 11.37
C ALA A 109 -38.08 -47.34 11.77
N ASP A 110 -37.61 -46.25 12.37
CA ASP A 110 -38.43 -45.13 12.84
C ASP A 110 -38.51 -44.04 11.76
N ALA A 111 -39.74 -43.67 11.39
CA ALA A 111 -40.00 -42.62 10.41
C ALA A 111 -39.45 -41.25 10.84
N SER A 112 -39.35 -40.98 12.15
CA SER A 112 -38.77 -39.74 12.67
C SER A 112 -37.26 -39.63 12.40
N LEU A 113 -36.51 -40.73 12.57
CA LEU A 113 -35.07 -40.77 12.28
C LEU A 113 -34.77 -40.62 10.79
N VAL A 114 -35.65 -41.12 9.93
CA VAL A 114 -35.54 -40.92 8.47
C VAL A 114 -35.76 -39.45 8.12
N ASN A 115 -36.75 -38.79 8.72
CA ASN A 115 -36.98 -37.35 8.53
C ASN A 115 -35.78 -36.51 9.02
N ASP A 116 -35.25 -36.80 10.21
CA ASP A 116 -34.06 -36.13 10.76
C ASP A 116 -32.83 -36.28 9.84
N ALA A 117 -32.67 -37.45 9.21
CA ALA A 117 -31.59 -37.70 8.26
C ALA A 117 -31.77 -36.96 6.94
N MET A 118 -32.99 -36.93 6.40
CA MET A 118 -33.31 -36.14 5.20
C MET A 118 -33.10 -34.63 5.46
N GLU A 119 -33.45 -34.13 6.65
CA GLU A 119 -33.23 -32.74 7.02
C GLU A 119 -31.73 -32.42 7.13
N ALA A 120 -30.94 -33.32 7.74
CA ALA A 120 -29.49 -33.19 7.81
C ALA A 120 -28.83 -33.20 6.42
N GLU A 121 -29.30 -34.05 5.49
CA GLU A 121 -28.82 -34.10 4.11
C GLU A 121 -29.18 -32.84 3.33
N LEU A 122 -30.42 -32.34 3.48
CA LEU A 122 -30.85 -31.09 2.86
C LEU A 122 -30.03 -29.90 3.36
N SER A 123 -29.73 -29.86 4.67
CA SER A 123 -28.84 -28.86 5.26
C SER A 123 -27.43 -28.96 4.68
N ALA A 124 -26.90 -30.18 4.49
CA ALA A 124 -25.57 -30.42 3.90
C ALA A 124 -25.48 -29.94 2.46
N LEU A 125 -26.49 -30.26 1.65
CA LEU A 125 -26.57 -29.82 0.26
C LEU A 125 -26.69 -28.30 0.14
N ARG A 126 -27.45 -27.66 1.03
CA ARG A 126 -27.57 -26.20 1.07
C ARG A 126 -26.23 -25.54 1.44
N ALA A 127 -25.59 -25.99 2.52
CA ALA A 127 -24.29 -25.48 2.94
C ALA A 127 -23.21 -25.66 1.86
N ALA A 128 -23.17 -26.81 1.18
CA ALA A 128 -22.25 -27.03 0.06
C ALA A 128 -22.51 -26.06 -1.10
N ARG A 129 -23.78 -25.92 -1.50
CA ARG A 129 -24.16 -24.99 -2.59
C ARG A 129 -23.85 -23.52 -2.25
N ASP A 130 -24.07 -23.12 -1.00
CA ASP A 130 -23.81 -21.75 -0.57
C ASP A 130 -22.30 -21.46 -0.53
N ALA A 131 -21.49 -22.43 -0.09
CA ALA A 131 -20.03 -22.36 -0.18
C ALA A 131 -19.54 -22.28 -1.64
N ASP A 132 -20.06 -23.13 -2.53
CA ASP A 132 -19.72 -23.11 -3.97
C ASP A 132 -20.06 -21.75 -4.60
N ARG A 133 -21.21 -21.16 -4.24
CA ARG A 133 -21.60 -19.83 -4.72
C ARG A 133 -20.70 -18.73 -4.20
N ALA A 134 -20.37 -18.76 -2.91
CA ALA A 134 -19.44 -17.80 -2.32
C ALA A 134 -18.05 -17.87 -2.97
N GLU A 135 -17.59 -19.07 -3.33
CA GLU A 135 -16.35 -19.26 -4.08
C GLU A 135 -16.46 -18.67 -5.50
N ILE A 136 -17.54 -18.95 -6.23
CA ILE A 136 -17.77 -18.40 -7.57
C ILE A 136 -17.80 -16.87 -7.54
N ASP A 137 -18.53 -16.27 -6.60
CA ASP A 137 -18.63 -14.81 -6.47
C ASP A 137 -17.27 -14.19 -6.16
N ARG A 138 -16.45 -14.83 -5.31
CA ARG A 138 -15.07 -14.43 -5.05
C ARG A 138 -14.22 -14.50 -6.32
N VAL A 139 -14.28 -15.61 -7.08
CA VAL A 139 -13.54 -15.76 -8.34
C VAL A 139 -13.96 -14.69 -9.35
N LEU A 140 -15.26 -14.45 -9.53
CA LEU A 140 -15.76 -13.41 -10.43
C LEU A 140 -15.26 -12.03 -10.01
N GLY A 141 -15.29 -11.70 -8.71
CA GLY A 141 -14.76 -10.45 -8.19
C GLY A 141 -13.25 -10.27 -8.42
N THR A 142 -12.48 -11.36 -8.47
CA THR A 142 -11.05 -11.30 -8.85
C THR A 142 -10.81 -11.14 -10.35
N LEU A 143 -11.69 -11.71 -11.19
CA LEU A 143 -11.54 -11.68 -12.64
C LEU A 143 -12.04 -10.37 -13.27
N GLU A 144 -13.08 -9.76 -12.71
CA GLU A 144 -13.67 -8.51 -13.20
C GLU A 144 -12.66 -7.36 -13.39
N PRO A 145 -11.75 -7.05 -12.43
CA PRO A 145 -10.75 -6.02 -12.65
C PRO A 145 -9.73 -6.39 -13.72
N VAL A 146 -9.32 -7.66 -13.80
CA VAL A 146 -8.34 -8.16 -14.80
C VAL A 146 -8.93 -8.07 -16.22
N LEU A 147 -10.21 -8.43 -16.38
CA LEU A 147 -10.93 -8.31 -17.64
C LEU A 147 -11.12 -6.85 -18.05
N THR A 148 -11.39 -5.97 -17.10
CA THR A 148 -11.56 -4.53 -17.35
C THR A 148 -10.24 -3.90 -17.77
N GLU A 149 -9.12 -4.26 -17.14
CA GLU A 149 -7.79 -3.80 -17.54
C GLU A 149 -7.41 -4.30 -18.93
N ALA A 150 -7.67 -5.57 -19.25
CA ALA A 150 -7.44 -6.14 -20.57
C ALA A 150 -8.32 -5.53 -21.68
N ALA A 151 -9.54 -5.08 -21.36
CA ALA A 151 -10.43 -4.41 -22.30
C ALA A 151 -10.05 -2.94 -22.55
N ASN A 152 -9.35 -2.31 -21.61
CA ASN A 152 -8.91 -0.92 -21.68
C ASN A 152 -7.46 -0.75 -22.17
N ALA A 153 -6.75 -1.86 -22.40
CA ALA A 153 -5.39 -1.92 -22.96
C ALA A 153 -5.41 -2.01 -24.48
#